data_AF-A0A367QAG9-F1
#
_entry.id   AF-A0A367QAG9-F1
#
_cell.length_a   1.000
_cell.length_b   1.000
_cell.length_c   1.000
_cell.angle_alpha   90.00
_cell.angle_beta   90.00
_cell.angle_gamma   90.00
#
_symmetry.space_group_name_H-M   'P 1'
#
loop_
_entity.id
_entity.type
_entity.pdbx_description
1 polymer ?
#
loop_
_entity_poly.entity_id
_entity_poly.type
_entity_poly.pdbx_seq_one_letter_code
_entity_poly.pdbx_strand_id
1 'polypeptide(L)'
;MPITNYTDLLDGASLYEGQIANLESAVIRTGVNADSTNSILVFGRGLVKGTGDKDLILPVDANSVLMGIAVATDTFEKRSGFSINSDGDLGYPLYWAVSYLVRGIIGVKVQQNVTPASAVYWIHTPQTGQRKGQFRADADTNRAVQITNARFLKSATAGSVVPLSINLA
;
A
#
# COMPACT_ATOMS: atom_id res chain seq x y z
N MET A 1 -25.02 -7.78 1.66
CA MET A 1 -25.02 -8.89 0.67
C MET A 1 -23.88 -9.84 1.03
N PRO A 2 -24.07 -11.17 0.97
CA PRO A 2 -22.95 -12.10 1.11
C PRO A 2 -21.96 -11.92 -0.04
N ILE A 3 -20.66 -12.02 0.24
CA ILE A 3 -19.61 -12.04 -0.77
C ILE A 3 -19.79 -13.31 -1.61
N THR A 4 -20.11 -13.15 -2.89
CA THR A 4 -20.28 -14.24 -3.87
C THR A 4 -19.06 -14.43 -4.76
N ASN A 5 -18.08 -13.53 -4.70
CA ASN A 5 -16.84 -13.60 -5.47
C ASN A 5 -15.62 -13.37 -4.57
N TYR A 6 -14.72 -14.34 -4.54
CA TYR A 6 -13.49 -14.34 -3.73
C TYR A 6 -12.24 -13.98 -4.54
N THR A 7 -12.35 -13.51 -5.79
CA THR A 7 -11.20 -13.17 -6.64
C THR A 7 -10.21 -12.21 -5.98
N ASP A 8 -10.70 -11.27 -5.18
CA ASP A 8 -9.86 -10.28 -4.49
C ASP A 8 -9.06 -10.87 -3.32
N LEU A 9 -9.44 -12.08 -2.87
CA LEU A 9 -8.77 -12.85 -1.81
C LEU A 9 -7.87 -13.97 -2.38
N LEU A 10 -7.90 -14.18 -3.71
CA LEU A 10 -7.38 -15.37 -4.38
C LEU A 10 -6.28 -15.07 -5.44
N ASP A 11 -5.46 -14.02 -5.28
CA ASP A 11 -4.35 -13.67 -6.21
C ASP A 11 -3.27 -14.78 -6.41
N GLY A 12 -3.49 -16.02 -5.98
CA GLY A 12 -2.52 -17.11 -6.10
C GLY A 12 -1.23 -16.91 -5.26
N ALA A 13 -1.09 -15.73 -4.64
CA ALA A 13 -0.13 -15.41 -3.62
C ALA A 13 -0.68 -15.78 -2.23
N SER A 14 0.20 -16.09 -1.29
CA SER A 14 -0.18 -16.48 0.08
C SER A 14 -0.84 -15.34 0.90
N LEU A 15 -0.98 -14.13 0.32
CA LEU A 15 -1.53 -12.93 0.93
C LEU A 15 -2.33 -12.12 -0.10
N TYR A 16 -3.30 -11.32 0.37
CA TYR A 16 -3.94 -10.27 -0.41
C TYR A 16 -3.36 -8.88 -0.08
N GLU A 17 -3.59 -7.91 -0.96
CA GLU A 17 -3.01 -6.56 -0.82
C GLU A 17 -3.54 -5.85 0.44
N GLY A 18 -2.63 -5.39 1.30
CA GLY A 18 -2.93 -4.79 2.60
C GLY A 18 -3.14 -5.78 3.75
N GLN A 19 -3.07 -7.09 3.50
CA GLN A 19 -3.19 -8.11 4.55
C GLN A 19 -1.98 -8.11 5.48
N ILE A 20 -2.20 -8.02 6.80
CA ILE A 20 -1.14 -8.20 7.79
C ILE A 20 -0.83 -9.69 7.93
N ALA A 21 0.44 -10.05 7.83
CA ALA A 21 0.90 -11.40 8.11
C ALA A 21 1.25 -11.52 9.61
N ASN A 22 0.57 -12.42 10.32
CA ASN A 22 0.78 -12.67 11.75
C ASN A 22 2.03 -13.53 12.03
N LEU A 23 3.16 -13.15 11.44
CA LEU A 23 4.46 -13.80 11.63
C LEU A 23 5.34 -13.05 12.65
N GLU A 24 5.02 -11.79 12.93
CA GLU A 24 5.70 -10.94 13.92
C GLU A 24 4.74 -9.94 14.56
N SER A 25 5.18 -9.26 15.62
CA SER A 25 4.39 -8.19 16.24
C SER A 25 4.21 -7.01 15.28
N ALA A 26 2.94 -6.66 15.03
CA ALA A 26 2.57 -5.53 14.19
C ALA A 26 2.26 -4.29 15.04
N VAL A 27 2.71 -3.11 14.58
CA VAL A 27 2.32 -1.80 15.12
C VAL A 27 1.46 -1.10 14.08
N ILE A 28 0.18 -0.96 14.40
CA ILE A 28 -0.82 -0.30 13.57
C ILE A 28 -1.17 1.04 14.21
N ARG A 29 -1.28 2.08 13.39
CA ARG A 29 -1.76 3.40 13.81
C ARG A 29 -2.98 3.80 12.98
N THR A 30 -3.63 4.87 13.41
CA THR A 30 -4.82 5.41 12.74
C THR A 30 -4.57 6.84 12.29
N GLY A 31 -5.03 7.15 11.08
CA GLY A 31 -5.09 8.48 10.51
C GLY A 31 -6.43 8.71 9.82
N VAL A 32 -6.50 9.75 8.99
CA VAL A 32 -7.68 10.09 8.18
C VAL A 32 -7.26 10.23 6.73
N ASN A 33 -8.05 9.68 5.81
CA ASN A 33 -7.86 9.93 4.39
C ASN A 33 -8.20 11.39 4.09
N ALA A 34 -7.17 12.19 3.77
CA ALA A 34 -7.30 13.58 3.37
C ALA A 34 -6.95 13.80 1.88
N ASP A 35 -6.80 12.72 1.10
CA ASP A 35 -6.36 12.78 -0.29
C ASP A 35 -7.51 13.14 -1.22
N SER A 36 -7.83 14.43 -1.29
CA SER A 36 -8.87 14.93 -2.20
C SER A 36 -8.53 14.74 -3.67
N THR A 37 -7.26 14.49 -4.03
CA THR A 37 -6.83 14.29 -5.42
C THR A 37 -7.11 12.87 -5.90
N ASN A 38 -6.70 11.87 -5.12
CA ASN A 38 -6.89 10.45 -5.47
C ASN A 38 -8.19 9.88 -4.90
N SER A 39 -8.81 10.56 -3.94
CA SER A 39 -10.07 10.25 -3.24
C SER A 39 -10.08 8.93 -2.45
N ILE A 40 -9.30 7.94 -2.84
CA ILE A 40 -9.29 6.60 -2.27
C ILE A 40 -7.84 6.20 -1.96
N LEU A 41 -7.58 5.87 -0.70
CA LEU A 41 -6.30 5.30 -0.28
C LEU A 41 -6.39 3.77 -0.39
N VAL A 42 -5.87 3.26 -1.50
CA VAL A 42 -5.85 1.84 -1.84
C VAL A 42 -5.08 1.04 -0.77
N PHE A 43 -5.61 -0.13 -0.42
CA PHE A 43 -4.96 -1.04 0.51
C PHE A 43 -3.57 -1.47 0.02
N GLY A 44 -2.67 -1.78 0.95
CA GLY A 44 -1.31 -2.23 0.63
C GLY A 44 -0.43 -1.20 -0.10
N ARG A 45 -0.86 0.06 -0.21
CA ARG A 45 -0.04 1.16 -0.73
C ARG A 45 0.70 1.88 0.40
N GLY A 46 1.89 2.39 0.10
CA GLY A 46 2.59 3.34 0.95
C GLY A 46 1.80 4.64 1.08
N LEU A 47 1.62 5.11 2.31
CA LEU A 47 0.91 6.34 2.67
C LEU A 47 1.90 7.35 3.25
N VAL A 48 1.70 8.62 2.91
CA VAL A 48 2.53 9.72 3.40
C VAL A 48 1.71 10.73 4.21
N LYS A 49 2.42 11.56 4.98
CA LYS A 49 1.81 12.63 5.76
C LYS A 49 1.18 13.67 4.84
N GLY A 50 -0.09 13.99 5.10
CA GLY A 50 -0.76 15.15 4.51
C GLY A 50 -0.43 16.45 5.24
N THR A 51 -1.31 17.45 5.09
CA THR A 51 -1.13 18.76 5.72
C THR A 51 -1.45 18.77 7.21
N GLY A 52 -2.45 18.02 7.64
CA GLY A 52 -2.84 17.87 9.04
C GLY A 52 -2.00 16.86 9.82
N ASP A 53 -2.21 16.82 11.13
CA ASP A 53 -1.45 15.93 12.03
C ASP A 53 -1.73 14.46 11.78
N LYS A 54 -2.98 14.13 11.44
CA LYS A 54 -3.46 12.76 11.20
C LYS A 54 -3.76 12.49 9.73
N ASP A 55 -3.51 13.47 8.86
CA ASP A 55 -3.83 13.37 7.45
C ASP A 55 -2.90 12.37 6.77
N LEU A 56 -3.51 11.47 6.01
CA LEU A 56 -2.81 10.54 5.15
C LEU A 56 -3.22 10.81 3.72
N ILE A 57 -2.23 10.81 2.85
CA ILE A 57 -2.40 10.95 1.40
C ILE A 57 -1.54 9.93 0.66
N LEU A 58 -1.80 9.74 -0.63
CA LEU A 58 -0.85 9.05 -1.49
C LEU A 58 0.41 9.90 -1.71
N PRO A 59 1.54 9.24 -1.99
CA PRO A 59 2.81 9.87 -2.34
C PRO A 59 2.70 11.06 -3.31
N VAL A 60 3.33 12.20 -2.97
CA VAL A 60 3.37 13.39 -3.84
C VAL A 60 4.69 13.46 -4.59
N ASP A 61 5.80 13.38 -3.85
CA ASP A 61 7.16 13.51 -4.36
C ASP A 61 8.17 12.72 -3.49
N ALA A 62 9.45 12.88 -3.80
CA ALA A 62 10.52 12.20 -3.08
C ALA A 62 10.74 12.70 -1.64
N ASN A 63 10.24 13.89 -1.29
CA ASN A 63 10.39 14.50 0.04
C ASN A 63 9.22 14.17 0.97
N SER A 64 8.21 13.49 0.44
CA SER A 64 7.01 13.13 1.18
C SER A 64 7.36 12.17 2.33
N VAL A 65 6.85 12.47 3.53
CA VAL A 65 7.18 11.71 4.75
C VAL A 65 6.34 10.45 4.81
N LEU A 66 6.96 9.28 4.67
CA LEU A 66 6.29 7.98 4.76
C LEU A 66 5.76 7.75 6.18
N MET A 67 4.45 7.52 6.28
CA MET A 67 3.76 7.23 7.54
C MET A 67 3.60 5.73 7.78
N GLY A 68 3.44 4.96 6.71
CA GLY A 68 3.28 3.51 6.76
C GLY A 68 2.59 2.96 5.53
N ILE A 69 1.97 1.79 5.67
CA ILE A 69 1.29 1.08 4.57
C ILE A 69 -0.17 0.87 4.93
N ALA A 70 -1.08 1.20 4.00
CA ALA A 70 -2.52 1.03 4.19
C ALA A 70 -2.89 -0.43 4.49
N VAL A 71 -3.58 -0.68 5.60
CA VAL A 71 -4.03 -2.01 6.01
C VAL A 71 -5.39 -2.31 5.38
N ALA A 72 -5.63 -3.54 4.95
CA ALA A 72 -6.93 -3.93 4.43
C ALA A 72 -7.98 -4.06 5.54
N THR A 73 -9.24 -3.75 5.21
CA THR A 73 -10.38 -3.90 6.13
C THR A 73 -11.64 -4.30 5.37
N ASP A 74 -12.50 -5.08 6.02
CA ASP A 74 -13.80 -5.52 5.48
C ASP A 74 -14.96 -4.63 5.92
N THR A 75 -14.66 -3.46 6.48
CA THR A 75 -15.67 -2.56 7.08
C THR A 75 -16.45 -1.74 6.05
N PHE A 76 -15.97 -1.65 4.81
CA PHE A 76 -16.59 -0.84 3.77
C PHE A 76 -17.22 -1.71 2.69
N GLU A 77 -18.39 -1.28 2.23
CA GLU A 77 -19.00 -1.85 1.03
C GLU A 77 -18.11 -1.57 -0.19
N LYS A 78 -17.90 -2.59 -1.03
CA LYS A 78 -17.24 -2.47 -2.33
C LYS A 78 -18.14 -1.70 -3.29
N ARG A 79 -17.84 -0.43 -3.54
CA ARG A 79 -18.66 0.47 -4.35
C ARG A 79 -17.79 1.42 -5.17
N SER A 80 -18.03 1.44 -6.50
CA SER A 80 -17.39 2.37 -7.43
C SER A 80 -17.65 3.82 -7.03
N GLY A 81 -16.61 4.66 -7.09
CA GLY A 81 -16.68 6.07 -6.70
C GLY A 81 -16.74 6.32 -5.19
N PHE A 82 -16.57 5.27 -4.37
CA PHE A 82 -16.51 5.39 -2.92
C PHE A 82 -15.32 4.63 -2.33
N SER A 83 -15.30 3.31 -2.46
CA SER A 83 -14.23 2.45 -1.94
C SER A 83 -13.38 1.83 -3.05
N ILE A 84 -13.83 1.89 -4.31
CA ILE A 84 -13.09 1.42 -5.49
C ILE A 84 -12.66 2.61 -6.34
N ASN A 85 -11.37 2.69 -6.65
CA ASN A 85 -10.81 3.73 -7.51
C ASN A 85 -11.07 3.46 -9.01
N SER A 86 -10.65 4.38 -9.89
CA SER A 86 -10.82 4.23 -11.35
C SER A 86 -10.10 3.01 -11.93
N ASP A 87 -9.13 2.49 -11.19
CA ASP A 87 -8.26 1.37 -11.50
C ASP A 87 -8.81 0.00 -11.05
N GLY A 88 -9.97 -0.01 -10.39
CA GLY A 88 -10.60 -1.21 -9.81
C GLY A 88 -10.03 -1.65 -8.46
N ASP A 89 -9.11 -0.87 -7.87
CA ASP A 89 -8.51 -1.20 -6.57
C ASP A 89 -9.38 -0.72 -5.41
N LEU A 90 -9.46 -1.55 -4.38
CA LEU A 90 -10.22 -1.28 -3.15
C LEU A 90 -9.36 -0.51 -2.12
N GLY A 91 -9.98 0.41 -1.39
CA GLY A 91 -9.32 1.18 -0.36
C GLY A 91 -10.24 1.97 0.55
N TYR A 92 -9.63 2.84 1.36
CA TYR A 92 -10.30 3.76 2.26
C TYR A 92 -10.88 4.96 1.50
N PRO A 93 -12.19 5.26 1.61
CA PRO A 93 -12.80 6.44 1.02
C PRO A 93 -12.30 7.76 1.63
N LEU A 94 -12.53 8.88 0.95
CA LEU A 94 -12.17 10.22 1.41
C LEU A 94 -12.87 10.58 2.74
N TYR A 95 -12.12 11.16 3.67
CA TYR A 95 -12.57 11.55 5.03
C TYR A 95 -12.89 10.39 5.98
N TRP A 96 -12.44 9.18 5.67
CA TRP A 96 -12.58 8.02 6.56
C TRP A 96 -11.33 7.79 7.39
N ALA A 97 -11.53 7.13 8.54
CA ALA A 97 -10.44 6.64 9.38
C ALA A 97 -9.69 5.52 8.66
N VAL A 98 -8.36 5.63 8.64
CA VAL A 98 -7.45 4.73 7.92
C VAL A 98 -6.56 4.05 8.94
N SER A 99 -6.50 2.72 8.88
CA SER A 99 -5.50 1.95 9.61
C SER A 99 -4.28 1.75 8.73
N TYR A 100 -3.10 2.04 9.27
CA TYR A 100 -1.83 1.86 8.56
C TYR A 100 -0.79 1.18 9.42
N LEU A 101 0.02 0.33 8.80
CA LEU A 101 1.09 -0.42 9.42
C LEU A 101 2.37 0.41 9.43
N VAL A 102 2.97 0.57 10.61
CA VAL A 102 4.25 1.28 10.82
C VAL A 102 5.40 0.30 11.03
N ARG A 103 5.10 -0.85 11.65
CA ARG A 103 6.04 -1.95 11.85
C ARG A 103 5.32 -3.29 11.70
N GLY A 104 5.92 -4.25 11.02
CA GLY A 104 5.37 -5.60 10.86
C GLY A 104 5.53 -6.12 9.42
N ILE A 105 4.78 -7.18 9.09
CA ILE A 105 4.73 -7.75 7.75
C ILE A 105 3.35 -7.52 7.13
N ILE A 106 3.33 -7.02 5.89
CA ILE A 106 2.11 -6.75 5.13
C ILE A 106 2.24 -7.21 3.68
N GLY A 107 1.15 -7.70 3.10
CA GLY A 107 1.06 -8.02 1.68
C GLY A 107 1.02 -6.76 0.84
N VAL A 108 1.97 -6.58 -0.07
CA VAL A 108 2.02 -5.43 -0.99
C VAL A 108 2.14 -5.89 -2.43
N LYS A 109 1.49 -5.18 -3.35
CA LYS A 109 1.62 -5.44 -4.79
C LYS A 109 2.90 -4.82 -5.33
N VAL A 110 3.72 -5.62 -5.99
CA VAL A 110 4.98 -5.15 -6.60
C VAL A 110 4.78 -4.80 -8.07
N GLN A 111 5.41 -3.71 -8.50
CA GLN A 111 5.30 -3.23 -9.88
C GLN A 111 6.26 -3.96 -10.83
N GLN A 112 7.33 -4.56 -10.30
CA GLN A 112 8.35 -5.26 -11.09
C GLN A 112 8.81 -6.54 -10.37
N ASN A 113 9.73 -7.26 -11.00
CA ASN A 113 10.35 -8.42 -10.37
C ASN A 113 11.15 -7.99 -9.14
N VAL A 114 10.91 -8.69 -8.03
CA VAL A 114 11.59 -8.45 -6.75
C VAL A 114 12.17 -9.74 -6.21
N THR A 115 13.19 -9.61 -5.36
CA THR A 115 13.79 -10.69 -4.57
C THR A 115 14.02 -10.23 -3.14
N PRO A 116 14.26 -11.13 -2.17
CA PRO A 116 14.60 -10.73 -0.81
C PRO A 116 15.87 -9.87 -0.67
N ALA A 117 16.76 -9.89 -1.67
CA ALA A 117 17.94 -9.03 -1.73
C ALA A 117 17.69 -7.66 -2.37
N SER A 118 16.51 -7.47 -2.97
CA SER A 118 16.13 -6.20 -3.60
C SER A 118 15.91 -5.13 -2.54
N ALA A 119 16.46 -3.94 -2.77
CA ALA A 119 16.11 -2.77 -1.99
C ALA A 119 14.64 -2.42 -2.20
N VAL A 120 13.96 -1.90 -1.18
CA VAL A 120 12.54 -1.56 -1.25
C VAL A 120 12.40 -0.10 -1.61
N TYR A 121 11.66 0.19 -2.67
CA TYR A 121 11.31 1.54 -3.08
C TYR A 121 9.79 1.69 -3.19
N TRP A 122 9.27 2.88 -2.90
CA TRP A 122 7.86 3.24 -3.10
C TRP A 122 7.74 4.31 -4.18
N ILE A 123 6.73 4.18 -5.03
CA ILE A 123 6.53 5.05 -6.19
C ILE A 123 5.80 6.33 -5.76
N HIS A 124 6.41 7.50 -6.00
CA HIS A 124 5.77 8.80 -5.79
C HIS A 124 5.31 9.47 -7.09
N THR A 125 6.01 9.23 -8.20
CA THR A 125 5.68 9.79 -9.51
C THR A 125 5.48 8.67 -10.53
N PRO A 126 4.29 8.05 -10.62
CA PRO A 126 4.09 6.89 -11.50
C PRO A 126 4.25 7.28 -12.98
N GLN A 127 4.80 6.36 -13.76
CA GLN A 127 4.66 6.36 -15.23
C GLN A 127 3.52 5.43 -15.67
N THR A 128 3.27 5.34 -16.97
CA THR A 128 2.22 4.48 -17.54
C THR A 128 2.32 3.05 -17.01
N GLY A 129 1.22 2.52 -16.47
CA GLY A 129 1.14 1.18 -15.90
C GLY A 129 1.64 1.05 -14.45
N GLN A 130 2.03 2.16 -13.81
CA GLN A 130 2.41 2.20 -12.40
C GLN A 130 1.39 2.96 -11.58
N ARG A 131 1.32 2.66 -10.28
CA ARG A 131 0.41 3.34 -9.35
C ARG A 131 1.19 3.95 -8.19
N LYS A 132 0.73 5.10 -7.69
CA LYS A 132 1.31 5.75 -6.51
C LYS A 132 1.24 4.82 -5.29
N GLY A 133 2.30 4.84 -4.49
CA GLY A 133 2.43 4.02 -3.29
C GLY A 133 2.66 2.53 -3.55
N GLN A 134 2.81 2.10 -4.82
CA GLN A 134 3.29 0.75 -5.13
C GLN A 134 4.77 0.59 -4.82
N PHE A 135 5.18 -0.67 -4.69
CA PHE A 135 6.54 -1.03 -4.33
C PHE A 135 7.32 -1.60 -5.52
N ARG A 136 8.62 -1.34 -5.52
CA ARG A 136 9.55 -1.79 -6.55
C ARG A 136 10.97 -1.98 -5.97
N ALA A 137 11.90 -2.39 -6.82
CA ALA A 137 13.29 -2.72 -6.46
C ALA A 137 14.35 -1.64 -6.79
N ASP A 138 13.96 -0.52 -7.41
CA ASP A 138 14.88 0.55 -7.82
C ASP A 138 14.21 1.94 -7.80
N ALA A 139 15.00 2.99 -8.05
CA ALA A 139 14.57 4.39 -7.99
C ALA A 139 13.77 4.88 -9.22
N ASP A 140 13.63 4.08 -10.28
CA ASP A 140 12.95 4.46 -11.53
C ASP A 140 13.37 5.78 -12.18
N THR A 141 14.66 6.09 -12.14
CA THR A 141 15.15 7.42 -12.55
C THR A 141 14.55 8.52 -11.66
N ASN A 142 14.63 8.36 -10.33
CA ASN A 142 14.13 9.30 -9.31
C ASN A 142 12.61 9.48 -9.25
N ARG A 143 11.83 8.46 -9.62
CA ARG A 143 10.37 8.45 -9.44
C ARG A 143 9.89 7.62 -8.26
N ALA A 144 10.83 6.94 -7.60
CA ALA A 144 10.61 6.18 -6.40
C ALA A 144 11.73 6.45 -5.37
N VAL A 145 11.36 6.37 -4.09
CA VAL A 145 12.28 6.61 -2.97
C VAL A 145 12.51 5.33 -2.19
N GLN A 146 13.74 5.13 -1.74
CA GLN A 146 14.11 3.94 -0.96
C GLN A 146 13.52 4.01 0.46
N ILE A 147 13.02 2.87 0.94
CA ILE A 147 12.70 2.65 2.35
C ILE A 147 13.82 1.79 2.92
N THR A 148 14.76 2.42 3.62
CA THR A 148 15.96 1.74 4.14
C THR A 148 15.64 0.68 5.20
N ASN A 149 14.54 0.86 5.93
CA ASN A 149 14.10 -0.05 6.99
C ASN A 149 12.98 -0.99 6.51
N ALA A 150 13.04 -1.45 5.26
CA ALA A 150 12.10 -2.40 4.71
C ALA A 150 12.80 -3.48 3.89
N ARG A 151 12.18 -4.67 3.81
CA ARG A 151 12.66 -5.79 3.00
C ARG A 151 11.51 -6.60 2.41
N PHE A 152 11.68 -7.07 1.18
CA PHE A 152 10.83 -8.11 0.63
C PHE A 152 11.19 -9.45 1.28
N LEU A 153 10.18 -10.28 1.60
CA LEU A 153 10.41 -11.60 2.21
C LEU A 153 10.31 -12.75 1.20
N LYS A 154 9.90 -12.47 -0.04
CA LYS A 154 9.73 -13.48 -1.10
C LYS A 154 10.01 -12.88 -2.47
N SER A 155 10.58 -13.68 -3.37
CA SER A 155 10.71 -13.30 -4.78
C SER A 155 9.37 -13.39 -5.49
N ALA A 156 9.09 -12.45 -6.39
CA ALA A 156 7.91 -12.48 -7.24
C ALA A 156 8.11 -11.69 -8.53
N THR A 157 7.17 -11.88 -9.44
CA THR A 157 7.06 -11.13 -10.69
C THR A 157 6.22 -9.86 -10.51
N ALA A 158 6.31 -8.97 -11.49
CA ALA A 158 5.43 -7.80 -11.58
C ALA A 158 3.95 -8.18 -11.41
N GLY A 159 3.21 -7.38 -10.65
CA GLY A 159 1.78 -7.54 -10.42
C GLY A 159 1.41 -8.48 -9.28
N SER A 160 2.33 -9.30 -8.77
CA SER A 160 2.04 -10.21 -7.65
C SER A 160 2.03 -9.49 -6.29
N VAL A 161 1.25 -10.00 -5.35
CA VAL A 161 1.35 -9.61 -3.94
C VAL A 161 2.47 -10.38 -3.23
N VAL A 162 3.34 -9.66 -2.51
CA VAL A 162 4.43 -10.24 -1.71
C VAL A 162 4.41 -9.75 -0.26
N PRO A 163 4.84 -10.59 0.69
CA PRO A 163 5.10 -10.13 2.04
C PRO A 163 6.27 -9.14 2.07
N LEU A 164 6.01 -7.95 2.60
CA LEU A 164 6.99 -6.91 2.88
C LEU A 164 7.08 -6.71 4.39
N SER A 165 8.29 -6.79 4.94
CA SER A 165 8.57 -6.37 6.32
C SER A 165 8.99 -4.92 6.32
N ILE A 166 8.42 -4.12 7.22
CA ILE A 166 8.71 -2.69 7.38
C ILE A 166 8.93 -2.36 8.86
N ASN A 167 9.84 -1.43 9.14
CA ASN A 167 10.05 -0.87 10.47
C ASN A 167 10.34 0.64 10.43
N LEU A 168 9.30 1.46 10.59
CA LEU A 168 9.39 2.93 10.63
C LEU A 168 9.37 3.51 12.06
N ALA A 169 9.30 2.64 13.07
CA ALA A 169 9.21 3.01 14.49
C ALA A 169 10.58 2.95 15.18
#